data_AF-A0A939YEW2-F1
#
_entry.id   AF-A0A939YEW2-F1
#
_cell.length_a   1.000
_cell.length_b   1.000
_cell.length_c   1.000
_cell.angle_alpha   90.00
_cell.angle_beta   90.00
_cell.angle_gamma   90.00
#
_symmetry.space_group_name_H-M   'P 1'
#
loop_
_entity.id
_entity.type
_entity.pdbx_description
1 polymer ?
#
loop_
_entity_poly.entity_id
_entity_poly.type
_entity_poly.pdbx_seq_one_letter_code
_entity_poly.pdbx_strand_id
1 'polypeptide(L)'
;MEPNENGTENKGLIIFLRLILVLVVLAVLGIFAIIFVNLMKKRMEPAEVEDYGTEMDAEYETTPLDAHTVADALEENPDVVANGDAADIPPDSWMSGKIVHDFYDSDNTIHLPKADLSLFQKAAEEEEEGEKTKAEDAVAKGPWDEVSLRLDSVEGSINYSTPGDASKTKQLTSTYMILVDLDTDEIVAERDGDKVVSPASMTKVLTVLTAREFINADTLDDTFTITTEITDYVDQKGASAVGFKPGDEVTVRDLLYGTILPSGADAALGLAEYCCGSQEAFVDMMNQKVDELGLSETAHFTNVVGMYDKDLHCTMKDMALIMSMAIQDDLLLDVLSKRKYNTDITYEEDFPDGIEISNWFLRRIEDKPMDGDVIAAKTGFVNESGCCAVSYYESDTGKHYICVTGNSFSSWRTIYDHLSVYRSLTY
;
A
#
# COMPACT_ATOMS: atom_id res chain seq x y z
N MET A 1 -50.17 46.40 44.26
CA MET A 1 -50.44 45.33 43.29
C MET A 1 -49.47 44.21 43.59
N GLU A 2 -49.98 43.03 43.89
CA GLU A 2 -49.16 41.85 44.18
C GLU A 2 -48.57 41.26 42.87
N PRO A 3 -47.42 40.57 42.93
CA PRO A 3 -46.85 39.91 41.77
C PRO A 3 -47.62 38.62 41.44
N ASN A 4 -47.85 38.39 40.14
CA ASN A 4 -48.73 37.32 39.65
C ASN A 4 -48.00 35.95 39.57
N GLU A 5 -48.59 34.88 40.09
CA GLU A 5 -47.92 33.59 40.36
C GLU A 5 -47.73 32.65 39.14
N ASN A 6 -47.67 33.17 37.92
CA ASN A 6 -47.64 32.33 36.69
C ASN A 6 -46.23 31.78 36.29
N GLY A 7 -45.24 31.82 37.18
CA GLY A 7 -43.85 31.46 36.89
C GLY A 7 -43.45 29.99 37.15
N THR A 8 -44.31 29.22 37.82
CA THR A 8 -44.00 27.88 38.34
C THR A 8 -44.58 26.75 37.50
N GLU A 9 -45.81 26.88 36.97
CA GLU A 9 -46.46 25.79 36.21
C GLU A 9 -45.71 25.40 34.92
N ASN A 10 -45.21 26.40 34.17
CA ASN A 10 -44.48 26.13 32.91
C ASN A 10 -43.16 25.37 33.10
N LYS A 11 -42.50 25.48 34.27
CA LYS A 11 -41.23 24.74 34.51
C LYS A 11 -41.47 23.24 34.66
N GLY A 12 -42.56 22.84 35.31
CA GLY A 12 -42.95 21.43 35.43
C GLY A 12 -43.23 20.80 34.07
N LEU A 13 -43.99 21.50 33.21
CA LEU A 13 -44.33 21.02 31.88
C LEU A 13 -43.11 20.87 30.96
N ILE A 14 -42.16 21.82 31.00
CA ILE A 14 -40.91 21.74 30.23
C ILE A 14 -40.02 20.57 30.68
N ILE A 15 -39.92 20.32 31.99
CA ILE A 15 -39.16 19.17 32.53
C ILE A 15 -39.82 17.85 32.12
N PHE A 16 -41.15 17.78 32.18
CA PHE A 16 -41.92 16.60 31.77
C PHE A 16 -41.75 16.27 30.28
N LEU A 17 -41.84 17.28 29.40
CA LEU A 17 -41.61 17.13 27.96
C LEU A 17 -40.17 16.70 27.64
N ARG A 18 -39.17 17.22 28.36
CA ARG A 18 -37.77 16.76 28.23
C ARG A 18 -37.59 15.31 28.65
N LEU A 19 -38.25 14.85 29.73
CA LEU A 19 -38.21 13.45 30.15
C LEU A 19 -38.81 12.52 29.08
N ILE A 20 -39.95 12.91 28.49
CA ILE A 20 -40.59 12.16 27.40
C ILE A 20 -39.65 12.06 26.20
N LEU A 21 -39.01 13.17 25.80
CA LEU A 21 -38.08 13.18 24.67
C LEU A 21 -36.89 12.23 24.90
N VAL A 22 -36.30 12.23 26.11
CA VAL A 22 -35.21 11.31 26.49
C VAL A 22 -35.67 9.85 26.44
N LEU A 23 -36.87 9.54 26.94
CA LEU A 23 -37.43 8.18 26.90
C LEU A 23 -37.70 7.71 25.46
N VAL A 24 -38.17 8.60 24.57
CA VAL A 24 -38.36 8.29 23.15
C VAL A 24 -37.02 8.02 22.45
N VAL A 25 -36.00 8.84 22.70
CA VAL A 25 -34.65 8.62 22.14
C VAL A 25 -34.05 7.29 22.62
N LEU A 26 -34.17 6.97 23.91
CA LEU A 26 -33.71 5.69 24.46
C LEU A 26 -34.47 4.48 23.87
N ALA A 27 -35.78 4.62 23.63
CA ALA A 27 -36.57 3.57 22.98
C ALA A 27 -36.15 3.35 21.52
N VAL A 28 -35.90 4.42 20.76
CA VAL A 28 -35.41 4.35 19.37
C VAL A 28 -34.02 3.69 19.33
N LEU A 29 -33.08 4.11 20.19
CA LEU A 29 -31.75 3.49 20.28
C LEU A 29 -31.81 2.00 20.65
N GLY A 30 -32.72 1.62 21.55
CA GLY A 30 -32.97 0.21 21.90
C GLY A 30 -33.49 -0.62 20.71
N ILE A 31 -34.38 -0.05 19.89
CA ILE A 31 -34.88 -0.70 18.67
C ILE A 31 -33.74 -0.87 17.65
N PHE A 32 -32.90 0.15 17.43
CA PHE A 32 -31.74 0.06 16.55
C PHE A 32 -30.75 -1.02 17.02
N ALA A 33 -30.48 -1.13 18.33
CA ALA A 33 -29.62 -2.18 18.87
C ALA A 33 -30.18 -3.59 18.63
N ILE A 34 -31.50 -3.79 18.76
CA ILE A 34 -32.16 -5.08 18.48
C ILE A 34 -32.10 -5.43 16.98
N ILE A 35 -32.34 -4.45 16.10
CA ILE A 35 -32.23 -4.62 14.65
C ILE A 35 -30.79 -4.98 14.26
N PHE A 36 -29.80 -4.27 14.81
CA PHE A 36 -28.38 -4.53 14.57
C PHE A 36 -27.96 -5.94 15.02
N VAL A 37 -28.36 -6.37 16.22
CA VAL A 37 -28.07 -7.72 16.71
C VAL A 37 -28.73 -8.81 15.85
N ASN A 38 -29.96 -8.58 15.36
CA ASN A 38 -30.62 -9.52 14.46
C ASN A 38 -29.98 -9.57 13.06
N LEU A 39 -29.52 -8.43 12.52
CA LEU A 39 -28.76 -8.39 11.28
C LEU A 39 -27.42 -9.12 11.41
N MET A 40 -26.69 -8.90 12.52
CA MET A 40 -25.44 -9.62 12.80
C MET A 40 -25.65 -11.13 12.92
N LYS A 41 -26.73 -11.58 13.59
CA LYS A 41 -27.08 -13.01 13.63
C LYS A 41 -27.37 -13.59 12.24
N LYS A 42 -28.12 -12.88 11.40
CA LYS A 42 -28.44 -13.33 10.03
C LYS A 42 -27.19 -13.39 9.12
N ARG A 43 -26.14 -12.64 9.45
CA ARG A 43 -24.83 -12.66 8.76
C ARG A 43 -23.87 -13.73 9.30
N MET A 44 -24.29 -14.50 10.31
CA MET A 44 -23.52 -15.57 10.97
C MET A 44 -24.11 -16.97 10.80
N GLU A 45 -25.18 -17.13 10.02
CA GLU A 45 -25.63 -18.47 9.60
C GLU A 45 -24.61 -19.01 8.57
N PRO A 46 -23.99 -20.18 8.80
CA PRO A 46 -23.05 -20.75 7.86
C PRO A 46 -23.78 -21.14 6.58
N ALA A 47 -23.19 -20.81 5.42
CA ALA A 47 -23.69 -21.29 4.14
C ALA A 47 -23.65 -22.83 4.12
N GLU A 48 -24.73 -23.45 3.62
CA GLU A 48 -24.74 -24.88 3.37
C GLU A 48 -23.69 -25.19 2.29
N VAL A 49 -22.76 -26.09 2.62
CA VAL A 49 -21.75 -26.57 1.68
C VAL A 49 -22.42 -27.60 0.77
N GLU A 50 -22.66 -27.25 -0.50
CA GLU A 50 -23.05 -28.23 -1.50
C GLU A 50 -21.88 -29.17 -1.81
N ASP A 51 -22.08 -30.44 -1.47
CA ASP A 51 -21.17 -31.56 -1.72
C ASP A 51 -21.22 -31.95 -3.21
N TYR A 52 -20.19 -31.57 -3.96
CA TYR A 52 -19.94 -32.06 -5.31
C TYR A 52 -18.75 -33.04 -5.32
N GLY A 53 -19.01 -34.23 -4.78
CA GLY A 53 -18.09 -35.36 -4.86
C GLY A 53 -18.00 -35.99 -6.26
N THR A 54 -16.76 -36.06 -6.77
CA THR A 54 -16.16 -37.17 -7.54
C THR A 54 -16.59 -37.50 -8.98
N GLU A 55 -15.60 -38.02 -9.71
CA GLU A 55 -15.64 -38.70 -11.02
C GLU A 55 -15.88 -37.85 -12.29
N MET A 56 -14.76 -37.41 -12.90
CA MET A 56 -14.57 -37.65 -14.33
C MET A 56 -13.08 -37.82 -14.67
N ASP A 57 -12.61 -39.07 -14.75
CA ASP A 57 -11.33 -39.40 -15.37
C ASP A 57 -11.42 -39.18 -16.90
N ALA A 58 -10.52 -38.36 -17.45
CA ALA A 58 -10.22 -38.34 -18.88
C ALA A 58 -8.77 -37.91 -19.09
N GLU A 59 -8.00 -38.76 -19.77
CA GLU A 59 -6.59 -38.56 -20.09
C GLU A 59 -6.37 -37.29 -20.92
N TYR A 60 -5.42 -36.44 -20.51
CA TYR A 60 -4.72 -35.55 -21.42
C TYR A 60 -3.21 -35.71 -21.23
N GLU A 61 -2.55 -36.22 -22.27
CA GLU A 61 -1.11 -36.41 -22.30
C GLU A 61 -0.39 -35.06 -22.23
N THR A 62 0.58 -34.95 -21.33
CA THR A 62 1.50 -33.81 -21.27
C THR A 62 2.51 -33.90 -22.41
N THR A 63 2.35 -33.10 -23.46
CA THR A 63 3.47 -32.77 -24.36
C THR A 63 4.19 -31.52 -23.85
N PRO A 64 5.54 -31.52 -23.73
CA PRO A 64 6.29 -30.33 -23.39
C PRO A 64 6.15 -29.29 -24.50
N LEU A 65 5.90 -28.02 -24.15
CA LEU A 65 6.06 -26.93 -25.12
C LEU A 65 7.56 -26.67 -25.34
N ASP A 66 7.97 -26.79 -26.59
CA ASP A 66 9.32 -26.49 -27.07
C ASP A 66 9.49 -24.99 -27.31
N ALA A 67 10.70 -24.46 -27.11
CA ALA A 67 10.97 -23.02 -26.97
C ALA A 67 11.02 -22.24 -28.31
N HIS A 68 10.19 -22.61 -29.29
CA HIS A 68 10.30 -22.15 -30.67
C HIS A 68 8.99 -21.72 -31.36
N THR A 69 7.88 -21.55 -30.64
CA THR A 69 6.59 -21.07 -31.22
C THR A 69 6.17 -19.64 -30.84
N VAL A 70 7.06 -18.85 -30.22
CA VAL A 70 6.81 -17.41 -30.00
C VAL A 70 7.29 -16.56 -31.20
N ALA A 71 8.24 -17.05 -31.99
CA ALA A 71 8.78 -16.32 -33.15
C ALA A 71 7.80 -16.22 -34.34
N ASP A 72 6.95 -17.24 -34.54
CA ASP A 72 6.06 -17.34 -35.71
C ASP A 72 4.75 -16.54 -35.55
N ALA A 73 4.48 -15.99 -34.36
CA ALA A 73 3.25 -15.22 -34.08
C ALA A 73 3.32 -13.73 -34.50
N LEU A 74 4.47 -13.27 -35.01
CA LEU A 74 4.73 -11.87 -35.35
C LEU A 74 4.80 -11.57 -36.87
N GLU A 75 4.59 -12.56 -37.75
CA GLU A 75 4.84 -12.40 -39.20
C GLU A 75 3.59 -12.21 -40.09
N GLU A 76 2.36 -12.16 -39.54
CA GLU A 76 1.11 -12.01 -40.33
C GLU A 76 0.25 -10.77 -40.01
N ASN A 77 0.83 -9.55 -39.97
CA ASN A 77 0.04 -8.32 -40.24
C ASN A 77 0.89 -7.11 -40.70
N PRO A 78 0.97 -6.77 -42.00
CA PRO A 78 1.87 -5.71 -42.49
C PRO A 78 1.44 -4.25 -42.25
N ASP A 79 0.23 -3.98 -41.77
CA ASP A 79 -0.40 -2.64 -41.82
C ASP A 79 -0.75 -2.03 -40.44
N VAL A 80 0.08 -2.25 -39.41
CA VAL A 80 0.03 -1.49 -38.14
C VAL A 80 1.41 -0.91 -37.78
N VAL A 81 2.02 -0.21 -38.74
CA VAL A 81 3.22 0.62 -38.52
C VAL A 81 2.98 2.01 -39.10
N ALA A 82 2.08 2.77 -38.46
CA ALA A 82 1.88 4.20 -38.70
C ALA A 82 1.23 4.87 -37.48
N ASN A 83 2.00 5.76 -36.83
CA ASN A 83 1.62 6.65 -35.73
C ASN A 83 1.42 5.96 -34.36
N GLY A 84 2.50 5.98 -33.58
CA GLY A 84 2.59 5.52 -32.19
C GLY A 84 4.02 5.79 -31.72
N ASP A 85 4.36 7.07 -31.55
CA ASP A 85 5.73 7.51 -31.29
C ASP A 85 6.17 7.12 -29.87
N ALA A 86 6.81 5.95 -29.74
CA ALA A 86 7.51 5.51 -28.53
C ALA A 86 8.85 6.27 -28.35
N ALA A 87 8.78 7.60 -28.39
CA ALA A 87 9.95 8.48 -28.47
C ALA A 87 9.70 9.84 -27.81
N ASP A 88 9.48 9.82 -26.49
CA ASP A 88 9.80 10.95 -25.58
C ASP A 88 9.90 10.42 -24.13
N ILE A 89 10.80 9.45 -23.91
CA ILE A 89 11.30 9.17 -22.55
C ILE A 89 12.15 10.38 -22.16
N PRO A 90 11.84 11.09 -21.06
CA PRO A 90 12.58 12.29 -20.69
C PRO A 90 14.08 11.97 -20.49
N PRO A 91 15.00 12.87 -20.89
CA PRO A 91 16.45 12.61 -20.83
C PRO A 91 16.99 12.41 -19.41
N ASP A 92 16.21 12.78 -18.40
CA ASP A 92 16.50 12.61 -16.98
C ASP A 92 15.91 11.29 -16.40
N SER A 93 15.34 10.44 -17.26
CA SER A 93 14.88 9.11 -16.89
C SER A 93 16.03 8.21 -16.43
N TRP A 94 15.85 7.64 -15.25
CA TRP A 94 16.71 6.62 -14.65
C TRP A 94 16.85 5.36 -15.55
N MET A 95 15.97 5.15 -16.53
CA MET A 95 16.06 4.08 -17.54
C MET A 95 17.27 4.23 -18.49
N SER A 96 17.98 5.37 -18.51
CA SER A 96 19.02 5.66 -19.52
C SER A 96 20.30 4.80 -19.45
N GLY A 97 20.37 3.82 -18.53
CA GLY A 97 21.11 2.58 -18.80
C GLY A 97 21.74 1.87 -17.61
N LYS A 98 21.10 0.78 -17.18
CA LYS A 98 21.72 -0.51 -16.82
C LYS A 98 20.61 -1.52 -16.53
N ILE A 99 20.59 -2.64 -17.27
CA ILE A 99 19.85 -3.84 -16.87
C ILE A 99 20.49 -4.33 -15.57
N VAL A 100 19.71 -4.45 -14.50
CA VAL A 100 20.20 -5.07 -13.26
C VAL A 100 20.08 -6.59 -13.41
N HIS A 101 21.14 -7.31 -13.04
CA HIS A 101 21.25 -8.75 -13.27
C HIS A 101 20.46 -9.57 -12.23
N ASP A 102 20.07 -10.78 -12.65
CA ASP A 102 19.33 -11.80 -11.89
C ASP A 102 19.57 -11.75 -10.38
N PHE A 103 18.52 -11.37 -9.66
CA PHE A 103 18.55 -11.23 -8.21
C PHE A 103 18.27 -12.56 -7.47
N TYR A 104 17.83 -13.61 -8.16
CA TYR A 104 17.63 -14.96 -7.59
C TYR A 104 18.77 -15.91 -7.99
N ASP A 105 19.44 -16.47 -7.00
CA ASP A 105 20.27 -17.67 -7.21
C ASP A 105 19.41 -18.94 -7.26
N SER A 106 19.96 -20.02 -7.83
CA SER A 106 19.27 -21.31 -8.03
C SER A 106 18.82 -22.04 -6.74
N ASP A 107 19.11 -21.47 -5.56
CA ASP A 107 18.69 -21.93 -4.24
C ASP A 107 17.64 -21.00 -3.57
N ASN A 108 17.05 -20.08 -4.34
CA ASN A 108 16.01 -19.13 -3.91
C ASN A 108 16.54 -18.00 -2.99
N THR A 109 17.84 -17.75 -3.02
CA THR A 109 18.51 -16.61 -2.35
C THR A 109 18.34 -15.33 -3.14
N ILE A 110 18.02 -14.23 -2.45
CA ILE A 110 17.70 -12.93 -3.07
C ILE A 110 18.84 -11.93 -2.82
N HIS A 111 19.40 -11.34 -3.88
CA HIS A 111 20.24 -10.14 -3.83
C HIS A 111 19.34 -8.92 -4.11
N LEU A 112 19.57 -7.69 -3.61
CA LEU A 112 18.80 -6.47 -3.98
C LEU A 112 19.78 -5.26 -4.07
N PRO A 113 19.54 -4.00 -3.63
CA PRO A 113 20.63 -2.98 -3.42
C PRO A 113 20.66 -2.22 -2.05
N LYS A 114 21.81 -2.12 -1.33
CA LYS A 114 21.89 -1.41 0.00
C LYS A 114 21.39 0.03 -0.09
N ALA A 115 20.60 0.45 0.90
CA ALA A 115 20.17 1.83 1.06
C ALA A 115 21.37 2.78 1.28
N ASP A 116 21.43 3.89 0.53
CA ASP A 116 22.29 5.03 0.90
C ASP A 116 21.64 5.79 2.06
N LEU A 117 21.89 5.31 3.27
CA LEU A 117 21.37 5.90 4.50
C LEU A 117 21.97 7.30 4.80
N SER A 118 22.95 7.78 4.02
CA SER A 118 23.50 9.14 4.22
C SER A 118 22.53 10.25 3.81
N LEU A 119 21.52 9.92 2.98
CA LEU A 119 20.45 10.85 2.59
C LEU A 119 19.57 11.26 3.79
N PHE A 120 19.33 10.35 4.74
CA PHE A 120 18.51 10.59 5.93
C PHE A 120 19.15 11.58 6.92
N GLN A 121 20.47 11.81 6.83
CA GLN A 121 21.16 12.78 7.70
C GLN A 121 20.85 14.24 7.35
N LYS A 122 20.17 14.51 6.23
CA LYS A 122 19.96 15.88 5.72
C LYS A 122 18.60 16.52 6.07
N ALA A 123 17.88 15.96 7.03
CA ALA A 123 16.66 16.55 7.58
C ALA A 123 16.88 17.40 8.86
N ALA A 124 18.14 17.55 9.32
CA ALA A 124 18.44 18.10 10.64
C ALA A 124 19.65 19.05 10.70
N GLU A 125 19.84 19.96 9.72
CA GLU A 125 20.71 21.15 9.88
C GLU A 125 20.52 22.18 8.74
N GLU A 126 19.53 23.09 8.85
CA GLU A 126 19.49 24.36 8.08
C GLU A 126 18.98 25.55 8.93
N GLU A 127 19.86 26.13 9.75
CA GLU A 127 19.85 27.57 10.08
C GLU A 127 21.30 28.08 10.13
N GLU A 128 21.81 28.63 9.01
CA GLU A 128 22.33 30.01 8.91
C GLU A 128 23.01 30.31 7.55
N GLU A 129 22.57 31.42 6.95
CA GLU A 129 23.21 32.33 5.98
C GLU A 129 24.41 31.91 5.09
N GLY A 130 24.30 32.19 3.78
CA GLY A 130 25.27 33.14 3.19
C GLY A 130 25.92 32.88 1.80
N GLU A 131 25.34 33.51 0.78
CA GLU A 131 26.03 34.14 -0.38
C GLU A 131 26.50 33.28 -1.59
N LYS A 132 26.56 33.94 -2.77
CA LYS A 132 26.62 33.35 -4.13
C LYS A 132 28.00 33.47 -4.79
N THR A 133 28.41 32.47 -5.59
CA THR A 133 29.16 32.68 -6.85
C THR A 133 28.89 31.60 -7.89
N LYS A 134 29.02 31.93 -9.19
CA LYS A 134 28.79 31.04 -10.35
C LYS A 134 30.08 30.37 -10.87
N ALA A 135 29.97 29.13 -11.34
CA ALA A 135 30.51 28.56 -12.59
C ALA A 135 30.29 27.02 -12.53
N GLU A 136 29.45 26.41 -13.38
CA GLU A 136 29.82 25.94 -14.74
C GLU A 136 30.96 24.92 -14.74
N ASP A 137 30.67 23.69 -14.27
CA ASP A 137 31.09 22.39 -14.85
C ASP A 137 30.67 21.23 -13.93
N ALA A 138 29.46 20.70 -14.13
CA ALA A 138 28.98 19.49 -13.46
C ALA A 138 28.05 18.71 -14.40
N VAL A 139 28.62 17.75 -15.14
CA VAL A 139 27.83 16.70 -15.81
C VAL A 139 27.24 15.83 -14.71
N ALA A 140 25.93 15.92 -14.51
CA ALA A 140 25.24 15.17 -13.47
C ALA A 140 25.40 13.66 -13.72
N LYS A 141 25.85 12.95 -12.69
CA LYS A 141 25.71 11.50 -12.57
C LYS A 141 24.58 11.25 -11.58
N GLY A 142 23.62 10.38 -11.95
CA GLY A 142 22.58 9.94 -11.02
C GLY A 142 23.16 9.16 -9.83
N PRO A 143 22.43 9.01 -8.71
CA PRO A 143 23.03 8.58 -7.44
C PRO A 143 23.34 7.07 -7.33
N TRP A 144 22.82 6.23 -8.23
CA TRP A 144 22.62 4.80 -7.97
C TRP A 144 23.43 3.86 -8.89
N ASP A 145 24.74 4.08 -8.99
CA ASP A 145 25.68 3.13 -9.62
C ASP A 145 26.16 2.10 -8.58
N GLU A 146 25.81 0.82 -8.77
CA GLU A 146 26.34 -0.39 -8.10
C GLU A 146 26.15 -0.53 -6.57
N VAL A 147 25.05 -1.17 -6.13
CA VAL A 147 24.96 -1.72 -4.75
C VAL A 147 24.17 -3.03 -4.70
N SER A 148 24.45 -3.90 -3.71
CA SER A 148 23.75 -5.19 -3.49
C SER A 148 23.27 -5.41 -2.04
N LEU A 149 21.96 -5.56 -1.76
CA LEU A 149 21.41 -6.22 -0.54
C LEU A 149 21.57 -7.75 -0.68
N ARG A 150 21.42 -8.52 0.40
CA ARG A 150 21.33 -9.99 0.39
C ARG A 150 20.38 -10.51 1.48
N LEU A 151 19.20 -10.98 1.09
CA LEU A 151 18.23 -11.60 2.01
C LEU A 151 18.60 -13.06 2.35
N ASP A 152 19.84 -13.28 2.78
CA ASP A 152 20.30 -14.54 3.36
C ASP A 152 19.63 -14.76 4.74
N SER A 153 19.13 -15.97 4.99
CA SER A 153 18.71 -16.38 6.34
C SER A 153 19.95 -16.68 7.19
N VAL A 154 20.33 -15.75 8.08
CA VAL A 154 21.53 -15.87 8.91
C VAL A 154 21.45 -17.01 9.92
N GLU A 155 22.58 -17.59 10.32
CA GLU A 155 22.68 -18.57 11.40
C GLU A 155 22.28 -17.94 12.76
N GLY A 156 21.00 -18.07 13.10
CA GLY A 156 20.39 -17.39 14.27
C GLY A 156 19.10 -16.62 13.96
N SER A 157 18.74 -16.46 12.67
CA SER A 157 17.45 -15.93 12.24
C SER A 157 16.29 -16.73 12.86
N ILE A 158 15.29 -16.03 13.38
CA ILE A 158 14.19 -16.70 14.10
C ILE A 158 13.14 -17.16 13.08
N ASN A 159 13.24 -18.41 12.63
CA ASN A 159 12.25 -19.03 11.78
C ASN A 159 11.10 -19.64 12.62
N TYR A 160 9.97 -18.92 12.67
CA TYR A 160 8.82 -19.27 13.52
C TYR A 160 8.04 -20.52 13.07
N SER A 161 8.41 -21.15 11.95
CA SER A 161 7.93 -22.50 11.61
C SER A 161 8.46 -23.57 12.58
N THR A 162 9.54 -23.30 13.30
CA THR A 162 10.18 -24.24 14.24
C THR A 162 9.50 -24.19 15.62
N PRO A 163 8.99 -25.32 16.18
CA PRO A 163 8.20 -25.32 17.42
C PRO A 163 8.89 -24.86 18.73
N GLY A 164 10.15 -24.43 18.69
CA GLY A 164 10.93 -23.99 19.87
C GLY A 164 10.89 -22.48 20.15
N ASP A 165 10.99 -21.64 19.11
CA ASP A 165 11.23 -20.19 19.28
C ASP A 165 9.96 -19.33 19.40
N ALA A 166 8.78 -19.95 19.27
CA ALA A 166 7.47 -19.32 19.43
C ALA A 166 7.21 -18.69 20.82
N SER A 167 8.15 -18.74 21.76
CA SER A 167 8.03 -18.09 23.07
C SER A 167 8.17 -16.56 23.02
N LYS A 168 8.94 -16.00 22.06
CA LYS A 168 9.17 -14.55 21.95
C LYS A 168 8.00 -13.79 21.31
N THR A 169 7.28 -14.41 20.38
CA THR A 169 6.22 -13.78 19.56
C THR A 169 4.86 -14.44 19.73
N LYS A 170 4.59 -14.94 20.93
CA LYS A 170 3.40 -15.73 21.33
C LYS A 170 2.04 -15.00 21.21
N GLN A 171 2.03 -13.81 20.60
CA GLN A 171 0.87 -12.94 20.41
C GLN A 171 0.59 -12.61 18.92
N LEU A 172 1.47 -12.99 17.98
CA LEU A 172 1.29 -12.66 16.55
C LEU A 172 0.11 -13.41 15.94
N THR A 173 -0.85 -12.65 15.42
CA THR A 173 -2.07 -13.19 14.77
C THR A 173 -1.93 -13.42 13.27
N SER A 174 -1.06 -12.67 12.60
CA SER A 174 -0.77 -12.83 11.18
C SER A 174 -0.20 -14.22 10.89
N THR A 175 -0.72 -14.84 9.84
CA THR A 175 -0.26 -16.15 9.38
C THR A 175 1.11 -16.04 8.74
N TYR A 176 1.36 -14.96 7.99
CA TYR A 176 2.62 -14.69 7.29
C TYR A 176 3.31 -13.46 7.90
N MET A 177 4.64 -13.48 8.01
CA MET A 177 5.42 -12.35 8.50
C MET A 177 6.88 -12.41 8.00
N ILE A 178 7.47 -11.25 7.74
CA ILE A 178 8.93 -11.07 7.67
C ILE A 178 9.34 -9.78 8.38
N LEU A 179 10.51 -9.79 9.01
CA LEU A 179 11.25 -8.63 9.50
C LEU A 179 12.65 -8.64 8.88
N VAL A 180 12.98 -7.59 8.15
CA VAL A 180 14.29 -7.37 7.48
C VAL A 180 15.00 -6.20 8.17
N ASP A 181 16.30 -6.37 8.47
CA ASP A 181 17.23 -5.31 8.88
C ASP A 181 17.86 -4.70 7.63
N LEU A 182 17.67 -3.41 7.39
CA LEU A 182 18.16 -2.71 6.19
C LEU A 182 19.61 -2.22 6.34
N ASP A 183 20.19 -2.25 7.55
CA ASP A 183 21.58 -1.86 7.78
C ASP A 183 22.54 -3.03 7.51
N THR A 184 22.10 -4.24 7.87
CA THR A 184 22.86 -5.49 7.62
C THR A 184 22.42 -6.26 6.37
N ASP A 185 21.29 -5.88 5.78
CA ASP A 185 20.61 -6.54 4.66
C ASP A 185 19.90 -7.87 5.01
N GLU A 186 19.81 -8.23 6.30
CA GLU A 186 19.49 -9.58 6.76
C GLU A 186 18.01 -9.80 7.17
N ILE A 187 17.52 -11.04 6.99
CA ILE A 187 16.23 -11.46 7.58
C ILE A 187 16.41 -11.75 9.08
N VAL A 188 15.94 -10.84 9.93
CA VAL A 188 15.95 -10.98 11.40
C VAL A 188 15.03 -12.12 11.84
N ALA A 189 13.83 -12.17 11.26
CA ALA A 189 12.86 -13.22 11.56
C ALA A 189 11.81 -13.36 10.44
N GLU A 190 11.31 -14.57 10.25
CA GLU A 190 10.21 -14.83 9.33
C GLU A 190 9.25 -15.92 9.83
N ARG A 191 8.03 -15.89 9.29
CA ARG A 191 7.01 -16.92 9.36
C ARG A 191 6.42 -17.04 7.96
N ASP A 192 6.80 -18.08 7.23
CA ASP A 192 6.26 -18.36 5.88
C ASP A 192 6.39 -17.15 4.93
N GLY A 193 7.53 -16.44 4.98
CA GLY A 193 7.77 -15.20 4.22
C GLY A 193 7.89 -15.39 2.71
N ASP A 194 8.16 -16.63 2.28
CA ASP A 194 8.23 -17.13 0.92
C ASP A 194 6.86 -17.55 0.34
N LYS A 195 5.78 -17.52 1.12
CA LYS A 195 4.47 -17.95 0.63
C LYS A 195 3.88 -16.92 -0.33
N VAL A 196 3.41 -17.43 -1.46
CA VAL A 196 2.57 -16.70 -2.41
C VAL A 196 1.27 -16.28 -1.71
N VAL A 197 0.97 -14.98 -1.75
CA VAL A 197 -0.22 -14.36 -1.18
C VAL A 197 -0.82 -13.37 -2.17
N SER A 198 -2.08 -12.99 -1.98
CA SER A 198 -2.57 -11.73 -2.56
C SER A 198 -2.09 -10.56 -1.68
N PRO A 199 -1.31 -9.59 -2.20
CA PRO A 199 -0.85 -8.42 -1.44
C PRO A 199 -1.97 -7.43 -1.07
N ALA A 200 -3.16 -7.54 -1.69
CA ALA A 200 -4.20 -6.52 -1.62
C ALA A 200 -3.63 -5.11 -1.86
N SER A 201 -4.15 -4.06 -1.21
CA SER A 201 -3.64 -2.69 -1.41
C SER A 201 -2.20 -2.42 -0.93
N MET A 202 -1.42 -3.43 -0.52
CA MET A 202 0.04 -3.28 -0.48
C MET A 202 0.63 -3.10 -1.90
N THR A 203 -0.04 -3.62 -2.94
CA THR A 203 0.22 -3.34 -4.37
C THR A 203 0.45 -1.86 -4.66
N LYS A 204 -0.27 -0.97 -3.96
CA LYS A 204 -0.17 0.48 -4.18
C LYS A 204 1.21 1.08 -3.87
N VAL A 205 2.08 0.37 -3.12
CA VAL A 205 3.49 0.76 -2.95
C VAL A 205 4.26 0.56 -4.26
N LEU A 206 4.04 -0.57 -4.96
CA LEU A 206 4.58 -0.78 -6.31
C LEU A 206 3.98 0.23 -7.30
N THR A 207 2.69 0.53 -7.20
CA THR A 207 2.03 1.53 -8.06
C THR A 207 2.68 2.91 -7.97
N VAL A 208 2.93 3.45 -6.77
CA VAL A 208 3.63 4.75 -6.68
C VAL A 208 5.10 4.66 -7.08
N LEU A 209 5.76 3.51 -6.86
CA LEU A 209 7.12 3.26 -7.30
C LEU A 209 7.26 3.25 -8.84
N THR A 210 6.33 2.63 -9.56
CA THR A 210 6.25 2.67 -11.03
C THR A 210 5.81 4.05 -11.54
N ALA A 211 4.90 4.75 -10.84
CA ALA A 211 4.46 6.08 -11.26
C ALA A 211 5.59 7.13 -11.15
N ARG A 212 6.52 6.92 -10.20
CA ARG A 212 7.65 7.82 -9.95
C ARG A 212 8.61 7.97 -11.14
N GLU A 213 8.58 7.04 -12.09
CA GLU A 213 9.36 7.11 -13.33
C GLU A 213 8.91 8.25 -14.25
N PHE A 214 7.62 8.59 -14.19
CA PHE A 214 6.96 9.60 -15.01
C PHE A 214 6.78 10.92 -14.25
N ILE A 215 6.79 10.87 -12.91
CA ILE A 215 6.48 12.00 -12.03
C ILE A 215 7.75 12.57 -11.42
N ASN A 216 7.93 13.89 -11.54
CA ASN A 216 9.02 14.63 -10.91
C ASN A 216 8.49 15.95 -10.29
N ALA A 217 9.36 16.78 -9.73
CA ALA A 217 8.97 18.00 -9.04
C ALA A 217 8.15 18.98 -9.92
N ASP A 218 8.43 19.04 -11.22
CA ASP A 218 7.75 19.95 -12.16
C ASP A 218 6.36 19.44 -12.57
N THR A 219 6.07 18.13 -12.42
CA THR A 219 4.79 17.52 -12.81
C THR A 219 3.80 17.33 -11.65
N LEU A 220 4.21 17.59 -10.40
CA LEU A 220 3.33 17.42 -9.23
C LEU A 220 2.08 18.33 -9.25
N ASP A 221 2.16 19.47 -9.94
CA ASP A 221 1.08 20.45 -10.11
C ASP A 221 0.28 20.25 -11.41
N ASP A 222 0.63 19.27 -12.25
CA ASP A 222 -0.20 18.89 -13.39
C ASP A 222 -1.56 18.35 -12.90
N THR A 223 -2.61 18.55 -13.69
CA THR A 223 -3.94 18.04 -13.39
C THR A 223 -4.33 16.84 -14.26
N PHE A 224 -5.15 15.98 -13.68
CA PHE A 224 -5.81 14.87 -14.37
C PHE A 224 -7.32 14.97 -14.14
N THR A 225 -8.11 14.81 -15.20
CA THR A 225 -9.58 14.78 -15.13
C THR A 225 -10.05 13.39 -14.71
N ILE A 226 -10.64 13.24 -13.53
CA ILE A 226 -11.21 11.95 -13.09
C ILE A 226 -12.35 11.53 -14.03
N THR A 227 -12.25 10.33 -14.59
CA THR A 227 -13.21 9.78 -15.57
C THR A 227 -14.42 9.14 -14.89
N THR A 228 -15.49 8.87 -15.66
CA THR A 228 -16.65 8.14 -15.10
C THR A 228 -16.29 6.68 -14.85
N GLU A 229 -15.49 6.13 -15.77
CA GLU A 229 -14.95 4.79 -15.81
C GLU A 229 -14.13 4.46 -14.54
N ILE A 230 -13.31 5.41 -14.07
CA ILE A 230 -12.59 5.29 -12.78
C ILE A 230 -13.57 5.15 -11.61
N THR A 231 -14.59 6.02 -11.51
CA THR A 231 -15.55 5.96 -10.39
C THR A 231 -16.46 4.73 -10.47
N ASP A 232 -16.85 4.33 -11.68
CA ASP A 232 -17.62 3.11 -11.95
C ASP A 232 -16.83 1.86 -11.53
N TYR A 233 -15.52 1.80 -11.77
CA TYR A 233 -14.66 0.74 -11.27
C TYR A 233 -14.68 0.67 -9.74
N VAL A 234 -14.52 1.82 -9.07
CA VAL A 234 -14.49 1.93 -7.61
C VAL A 234 -15.79 1.40 -7.00
N ASP A 235 -16.93 1.87 -7.50
CA ASP A 235 -18.26 1.47 -7.03
C ASP A 235 -18.55 -0.02 -7.31
N GLN A 236 -18.24 -0.52 -8.51
CA GLN A 236 -18.48 -1.91 -8.89
C GLN A 236 -17.62 -2.91 -8.09
N LYS A 237 -16.39 -2.54 -7.75
CA LYS A 237 -15.48 -3.36 -6.95
C LYS A 237 -15.66 -3.17 -5.44
N GLY A 238 -16.37 -2.13 -5.01
CA GLY A 238 -16.44 -1.73 -3.60
C GLY A 238 -15.07 -1.33 -3.04
N ALA A 239 -14.22 -0.73 -3.88
CA ALA A 239 -12.86 -0.38 -3.53
C ALA A 239 -12.80 0.80 -2.54
N SER A 240 -11.67 0.94 -1.83
CA SER A 240 -11.41 2.18 -1.06
C SER A 240 -11.18 3.34 -2.02
N ALA A 241 -11.58 4.55 -1.63
CA ALA A 241 -11.54 5.75 -2.46
C ALA A 241 -11.07 6.97 -1.65
N VAL A 242 -10.56 8.00 -2.32
CA VAL A 242 -10.48 9.36 -1.78
C VAL A 242 -11.89 9.98 -1.72
N GLY A 243 -12.69 9.75 -2.76
CA GLY A 243 -14.00 10.36 -2.96
C GLY A 243 -14.01 11.41 -4.07
N PHE A 244 -13.13 11.28 -5.06
CA PHE A 244 -13.17 12.10 -6.28
C PHE A 244 -14.40 11.76 -7.15
N LYS A 245 -14.86 12.73 -7.94
CA LYS A 245 -16.06 12.64 -8.78
C LYS A 245 -15.70 12.78 -10.27
N PRO A 246 -16.54 12.28 -11.19
CA PRO A 246 -16.30 12.43 -12.62
C PRO A 246 -16.26 13.90 -13.04
N GLY A 247 -15.19 14.30 -13.73
CA GLY A 247 -14.94 15.67 -14.15
C GLY A 247 -14.18 16.54 -13.14
N ASP A 248 -13.77 16.01 -11.99
CA ASP A 248 -12.85 16.73 -11.10
C ASP A 248 -11.44 16.78 -11.71
N GLU A 249 -10.85 17.98 -11.70
CA GLU A 249 -9.44 18.20 -11.99
C GLU A 249 -8.64 18.03 -10.70
N VAL A 250 -7.89 16.94 -10.58
CA VAL A 250 -7.07 16.64 -9.39
C VAL A 250 -5.58 16.71 -9.73
N THR A 251 -4.75 17.18 -8.79
CA THR A 251 -3.30 17.29 -9.02
C THR A 251 -2.63 15.91 -8.96
N VAL A 252 -1.52 15.73 -9.67
CA VAL A 252 -0.68 14.51 -9.57
C VAL A 252 -0.26 14.24 -8.12
N ARG A 253 -0.03 15.30 -7.33
CA ARG A 253 0.19 15.24 -5.89
C ARG A 253 -1.00 14.65 -5.11
N ASP A 254 -2.22 15.12 -5.38
CA ASP A 254 -3.45 14.57 -4.79
C ASP A 254 -3.63 13.08 -5.16
N LEU A 255 -3.27 12.69 -6.38
CA LEU A 255 -3.28 11.28 -6.82
C LEU A 255 -2.25 10.43 -6.05
N LEU A 256 -1.04 10.92 -5.82
CA LEU A 256 0.00 10.21 -5.04
C LEU A 256 -0.43 10.00 -3.58
N TYR A 257 -0.82 11.05 -2.86
CA TYR A 257 -1.26 10.91 -1.47
C TYR A 257 -2.58 10.12 -1.38
N GLY A 258 -3.51 10.35 -2.32
CA GLY A 258 -4.78 9.62 -2.41
C GLY A 258 -4.60 8.11 -2.62
N THR A 259 -3.60 7.72 -3.41
CA THR A 259 -3.22 6.31 -3.62
C THR A 259 -2.80 5.64 -2.31
N ILE A 260 -1.92 6.29 -1.52
CA ILE A 260 -1.35 5.67 -0.33
C ILE A 260 -2.24 5.80 0.92
N LEU A 261 -2.65 7.02 1.29
CA LEU A 261 -3.19 7.33 2.62
C LEU A 261 -4.54 6.65 2.88
N PRO A 262 -5.63 6.98 2.14
CA PRO A 262 -6.92 6.32 2.26
C PRO A 262 -6.99 5.00 1.47
N SER A 263 -5.91 4.62 0.77
CA SER A 263 -5.86 3.47 -0.14
C SER A 263 -6.72 3.65 -1.41
N GLY A 264 -6.89 4.90 -1.87
CA GLY A 264 -7.84 5.30 -2.91
C GLY A 264 -7.56 4.63 -4.26
N ALA A 265 -8.54 3.90 -4.77
CA ALA A 265 -8.51 3.28 -6.09
C ALA A 265 -8.84 4.29 -7.20
N ASP A 266 -9.68 5.29 -6.91
CA ASP A 266 -9.89 6.47 -7.75
C ASP A 266 -8.56 7.19 -8.05
N ALA A 267 -7.80 7.48 -6.99
CA ALA A 267 -6.49 8.10 -7.09
C ALA A 267 -5.46 7.22 -7.82
N ALA A 268 -5.41 5.92 -7.52
CA ALA A 268 -4.45 5.01 -8.13
C ALA A 268 -4.72 4.73 -9.62
N LEU A 269 -5.99 4.69 -10.04
CA LEU A 269 -6.36 4.57 -11.45
C LEU A 269 -6.08 5.87 -12.20
N GLY A 270 -6.43 7.04 -11.63
CA GLY A 270 -6.09 8.33 -12.23
C GLY A 270 -4.58 8.54 -12.37
N LEU A 271 -3.79 8.08 -11.40
CA LEU A 271 -2.32 8.08 -11.46
C LEU A 271 -1.80 7.22 -12.62
N ALA A 272 -2.39 6.04 -12.82
CA ALA A 272 -2.04 5.12 -13.89
C ALA A 272 -2.42 5.67 -15.29
N GLU A 273 -3.62 6.22 -15.43
CA GLU A 273 -4.09 6.87 -16.65
C GLU A 273 -3.30 8.15 -16.98
N TYR A 274 -2.89 8.95 -15.99
CA TYR A 274 -1.99 10.08 -16.19
C TYR A 274 -0.61 9.64 -16.73
N CYS A 275 -0.01 8.60 -16.14
CA CYS A 275 1.35 8.16 -16.53
C CYS A 275 1.39 7.41 -17.87
N CYS A 276 0.42 6.53 -18.14
CA CYS A 276 0.47 5.56 -19.24
C CYS A 276 -0.77 5.55 -20.14
N GLY A 277 -1.75 6.43 -19.92
CA GLY A 277 -2.99 6.51 -20.71
C GLY A 277 -4.03 5.41 -20.45
N SER A 278 -3.66 4.31 -19.78
CA SER A 278 -4.60 3.29 -19.30
C SER A 278 -4.04 2.50 -18.12
N GLN A 279 -4.91 1.85 -17.35
CA GLN A 279 -4.51 0.93 -16.29
C GLN A 279 -3.68 -0.24 -16.84
N GLU A 280 -4.06 -0.80 -17.99
CA GLU A 280 -3.43 -1.97 -18.61
C GLU A 280 -1.98 -1.65 -18.98
N ALA A 281 -1.74 -0.53 -19.68
CA ALA A 281 -0.38 -0.09 -20.01
C ALA A 281 0.48 0.19 -18.77
N PHE A 282 -0.14 0.69 -17.69
CA PHE A 282 0.55 0.87 -16.42
C PHE A 282 0.85 -0.46 -15.70
N VAL A 283 -0.02 -1.47 -15.83
CA VAL A 283 0.19 -2.82 -15.29
C VAL A 283 1.33 -3.52 -16.03
N ASP A 284 1.48 -3.31 -17.34
CA ASP A 284 2.65 -3.77 -18.10
C ASP A 284 3.95 -3.15 -17.53
N MET A 285 3.95 -1.83 -17.26
CA MET A 285 5.08 -1.16 -16.58
C MET A 285 5.32 -1.65 -15.14
N MET A 286 4.27 -2.01 -14.40
CA MET A 286 4.41 -2.62 -13.06
C MET A 286 5.08 -3.99 -13.12
N ASN A 287 4.76 -4.82 -14.13
CA ASN A 287 5.40 -6.13 -14.29
C ASN A 287 6.80 -6.01 -14.91
N GLN A 288 7.07 -5.01 -15.76
CA GLN A 288 8.46 -4.67 -16.11
C GLN A 288 9.27 -4.28 -14.86
N LYS A 289 8.70 -3.47 -13.96
CA LYS A 289 9.32 -3.13 -12.67
C LYS A 289 9.53 -4.37 -11.78
N VAL A 290 8.62 -5.35 -11.81
CA VAL A 290 8.78 -6.63 -11.09
C VAL A 290 10.05 -7.36 -11.54
N ASP A 291 10.28 -7.45 -12.85
CA ASP A 291 11.48 -8.06 -13.44
C ASP A 291 12.74 -7.24 -13.12
N GLU A 292 12.68 -5.90 -13.27
CA GLU A 292 13.81 -4.99 -13.02
C GLU A 292 14.25 -4.91 -11.56
N LEU A 293 13.32 -5.15 -10.63
CA LEU A 293 13.63 -5.29 -9.21
C LEU A 293 14.12 -6.68 -8.85
N GLY A 294 13.91 -7.67 -9.73
CA GLY A 294 13.99 -9.09 -9.39
C GLY A 294 13.21 -9.40 -8.13
N LEU A 295 11.88 -9.28 -8.24
CA LEU A 295 10.97 -9.99 -7.34
C LEU A 295 10.85 -11.46 -7.79
N SER A 296 10.21 -12.29 -6.98
CA SER A 296 10.17 -13.74 -7.23
C SER A 296 9.57 -14.09 -8.58
N GLU A 297 9.90 -15.27 -9.13
CA GLU A 297 9.19 -15.84 -10.30
C GLU A 297 7.66 -15.99 -10.05
N THR A 298 7.23 -15.88 -8.79
CA THR A 298 5.83 -15.87 -8.35
C THR A 298 5.27 -14.47 -8.07
N ALA A 299 5.96 -13.40 -8.45
CA ALA A 299 5.45 -12.03 -8.39
C ALA A 299 4.78 -11.68 -9.72
N HIS A 300 3.51 -11.28 -9.68
CA HIS A 300 2.75 -10.82 -10.84
C HIS A 300 1.59 -9.95 -10.39
N PHE A 301 1.30 -8.88 -11.15
CA PHE A 301 0.28 -7.89 -10.82
C PHE A 301 -0.67 -7.70 -11.99
N THR A 302 -1.99 -7.69 -11.74
CA THR A 302 -3.01 -7.51 -12.79
C THR A 302 -3.77 -6.18 -12.70
N ASN A 303 -3.58 -5.42 -11.63
CA ASN A 303 -4.22 -4.12 -11.42
C ASN A 303 -3.44 -3.24 -10.44
N VAL A 304 -3.60 -1.93 -10.57
CA VAL A 304 -2.86 -0.90 -9.81
C VAL A 304 -3.41 -0.66 -8.40
N VAL A 305 -4.52 -1.31 -8.04
CA VAL A 305 -5.28 -0.99 -6.82
C VAL A 305 -5.17 -2.07 -5.74
N GLY A 306 -4.72 -3.27 -6.11
CA GLY A 306 -4.69 -4.45 -5.25
C GLY A 306 -6.09 -5.03 -4.99
N MET A 307 -6.98 -5.00 -5.98
CA MET A 307 -8.21 -5.81 -5.96
C MET A 307 -7.85 -7.26 -6.23
N TYR A 308 -8.58 -8.20 -5.61
CA TYR A 308 -8.30 -9.62 -5.78
C TYR A 308 -8.46 -10.05 -7.24
N ASP A 309 -7.41 -10.71 -7.71
CA ASP A 309 -7.35 -11.52 -8.90
C ASP A 309 -6.52 -12.76 -8.53
N LYS A 310 -6.84 -13.92 -9.12
CA LYS A 310 -6.09 -15.15 -8.88
C LYS A 310 -4.64 -15.04 -9.36
N ASP A 311 -4.38 -14.15 -10.33
CA ASP A 311 -3.06 -13.91 -10.91
C ASP A 311 -2.40 -12.64 -10.34
N LEU A 312 -3.01 -11.95 -9.36
CA LEU A 312 -2.36 -10.85 -8.63
C LEU A 312 -1.81 -11.38 -7.31
N HIS A 313 -0.51 -11.69 -7.32
CA HIS A 313 0.16 -12.39 -6.23
C HIS A 313 1.65 -12.04 -6.12
N CYS A 314 2.18 -12.14 -4.90
CA CYS A 314 3.61 -12.02 -4.59
C CYS A 314 3.89 -12.66 -3.22
N THR A 315 5.11 -12.56 -2.70
CA THR A 315 5.50 -13.04 -1.37
C THR A 315 5.61 -11.89 -0.34
N MET A 316 5.87 -12.21 0.93
CA MET A 316 6.22 -11.18 1.94
C MET A 316 7.61 -10.58 1.64
N LYS A 317 8.54 -11.38 1.10
CA LYS A 317 9.89 -10.94 0.67
C LYS A 317 9.79 -9.92 -0.46
N ASP A 318 8.97 -10.19 -1.46
CA ASP A 318 8.71 -9.27 -2.57
C ASP A 318 8.18 -7.92 -2.07
N MET A 319 7.21 -7.93 -1.13
CA MET A 319 6.69 -6.69 -0.56
C MET A 319 7.70 -5.94 0.32
N ALA A 320 8.65 -6.65 0.95
CA ALA A 320 9.73 -6.01 1.69
C ALA A 320 10.70 -5.30 0.73
N LEU A 321 11.04 -5.93 -0.40
CA LEU A 321 11.83 -5.28 -1.47
C LEU A 321 11.10 -4.04 -2.01
N ILE A 322 9.85 -4.19 -2.47
CA ILE A 322 9.06 -3.09 -3.04
C ILE A 322 9.05 -1.87 -2.10
N MET A 323 8.85 -2.09 -0.80
CA MET A 323 8.90 -1.02 0.19
C MET A 323 10.32 -0.45 0.36
N SER A 324 11.36 -1.29 0.41
CA SER A 324 12.77 -0.85 0.55
C SER A 324 13.23 0.04 -0.60
N MET A 325 12.72 -0.19 -1.82
CA MET A 325 12.99 0.68 -2.97
C MET A 325 12.17 1.97 -2.92
N ALA A 326 10.90 1.89 -2.53
CA ALA A 326 10.05 3.07 -2.45
C ALA A 326 10.50 4.06 -1.36
N ILE A 327 11.08 3.62 -0.24
CA ILE A 327 11.60 4.54 0.80
C ILE A 327 12.95 5.18 0.47
N GLN A 328 13.61 4.80 -0.64
CA GLN A 328 14.86 5.42 -1.09
C GLN A 328 14.65 6.66 -1.99
N ASP A 329 13.41 6.93 -2.40
CA ASP A 329 13.05 8.15 -3.13
C ASP A 329 12.36 9.15 -2.19
N ASP A 330 12.88 10.37 -2.09
CA ASP A 330 12.41 11.40 -1.15
C ASP A 330 10.92 11.74 -1.29
N LEU A 331 10.41 11.77 -2.53
CA LEU A 331 8.99 12.06 -2.81
C LEU A 331 8.11 10.89 -2.34
N LEU A 332 8.50 9.66 -2.66
CA LEU A 332 7.78 8.48 -2.21
C LEU A 332 7.85 8.29 -0.69
N LEU A 333 8.97 8.63 -0.05
CA LEU A 333 9.11 8.61 1.41
C LEU A 333 8.18 9.64 2.08
N ASP A 334 8.07 10.87 1.58
CA ASP A 334 7.09 11.84 2.10
C ASP A 334 5.64 11.34 1.91
N VAL A 335 5.31 10.78 0.75
CA VAL A 335 3.97 10.22 0.47
C VAL A 335 3.65 9.03 1.39
N LEU A 336 4.59 8.11 1.60
CA LEU A 336 4.42 6.91 2.42
C LEU A 336 4.43 7.21 3.94
N SER A 337 5.12 8.26 4.37
CA SER A 337 5.21 8.71 5.77
C SER A 337 4.14 9.72 6.19
N LYS A 338 3.39 10.28 5.24
CA LYS A 338 2.33 11.25 5.53
C LYS A 338 1.23 10.64 6.39
N ARG A 339 1.11 11.12 7.63
CA ARG A 339 0.03 10.74 8.56
C ARG A 339 -1.33 11.27 8.12
N LYS A 340 -1.36 12.51 7.63
CA LYS A 340 -2.53 13.22 7.13
C LYS A 340 -2.15 14.09 5.94
N TYR A 341 -3.06 14.23 5.00
CA TYR A 341 -2.99 15.17 3.88
C TYR A 341 -4.39 15.72 3.63
N ASN A 342 -4.48 16.86 2.96
CA ASN A 342 -5.74 17.49 2.60
C ASN A 342 -5.66 17.91 1.14
N THR A 343 -6.58 17.42 0.32
CA THR A 343 -6.55 17.59 -1.15
C THR A 343 -6.78 19.03 -1.58
N ASP A 344 -6.28 19.39 -2.75
CA ASP A 344 -6.53 20.70 -3.38
C ASP A 344 -7.98 20.80 -3.89
N ILE A 345 -8.60 19.68 -4.28
CA ILE A 345 -10.00 19.64 -4.72
C ILE A 345 -10.97 19.89 -3.55
N THR A 346 -11.90 20.83 -3.74
CA THR A 346 -12.90 21.25 -2.73
C THR A 346 -14.33 21.01 -3.21
N TYR A 347 -15.24 20.68 -2.29
CA TYR A 347 -16.68 20.67 -2.54
C TYR A 347 -17.40 21.62 -1.56
N GLU A 348 -18.05 22.67 -2.07
CA GLU A 348 -18.52 23.82 -1.27
C GLU A 348 -19.40 23.46 -0.05
N GLU A 349 -20.24 22.42 -0.13
CA GLU A 349 -21.13 22.01 0.96
C GLU A 349 -20.51 21.00 1.95
N ASP A 350 -19.69 20.06 1.46
CA ASP A 350 -19.21 18.90 2.24
C ASP A 350 -17.73 19.02 2.67
N PHE A 351 -16.90 19.61 1.81
CA PHE A 351 -15.43 19.64 1.90
C PHE A 351 -14.89 21.00 1.40
N PRO A 352 -15.25 22.14 2.04
CA PRO A 352 -14.94 23.48 1.54
C PRO A 352 -13.45 23.82 1.56
N ASP A 353 -12.67 23.16 2.43
CA ASP A 353 -11.23 23.36 2.57
C ASP A 353 -10.41 22.22 1.93
N GLY A 354 -11.05 21.20 1.35
CA GLY A 354 -10.41 19.98 0.84
C GLY A 354 -10.87 18.69 1.56
N ILE A 355 -10.45 17.53 1.05
CA ILE A 355 -10.73 16.22 1.64
C ILE A 355 -9.56 15.81 2.54
N GLU A 356 -9.76 15.80 3.87
CA GLU A 356 -8.75 15.30 4.81
C GLU A 356 -8.64 13.77 4.71
N ILE A 357 -7.53 13.30 4.15
CA ILE A 357 -7.17 11.88 4.04
C ILE A 357 -6.07 11.50 5.05
N SER A 358 -5.99 10.22 5.42
CA SER A 358 -5.16 9.76 6.55
C SER A 358 -4.56 8.38 6.31
N ASN A 359 -3.25 8.21 6.55
CA ASN A 359 -2.62 6.89 6.58
C ASN A 359 -3.03 6.14 7.86
N TRP A 360 -4.05 5.30 7.74
CA TRP A 360 -4.62 4.58 8.88
C TRP A 360 -3.69 3.56 9.55
N PHE A 361 -2.52 3.22 8.99
CA PHE A 361 -1.51 2.48 9.75
C PHE A 361 -0.84 3.41 10.76
N LEU A 362 -0.23 4.48 10.27
CA LEU A 362 0.53 5.44 11.07
C LEU A 362 -0.36 6.06 12.16
N ARG A 363 -1.58 6.50 11.80
CA ARG A 363 -2.58 7.05 12.73
C ARG A 363 -3.03 6.09 13.85
N ARG A 364 -2.78 4.78 13.73
CA ARG A 364 -3.16 3.76 14.74
C ARG A 364 -1.99 3.28 15.60
N ILE A 365 -0.76 3.55 15.18
CA ILE A 365 0.46 3.11 15.85
C ILE A 365 1.23 4.25 16.51
N GLU A 366 1.06 5.51 16.06
CA GLU A 366 1.76 6.71 16.56
C GLU A 366 1.61 7.01 18.06
N ASP A 367 0.59 6.46 18.73
CA ASP A 367 0.34 6.62 20.17
C ASP A 367 0.78 5.39 20.99
N LYS A 368 1.43 4.42 20.37
CA LYS A 368 1.88 3.17 21.01
C LYS A 368 3.37 3.28 21.33
N PRO A 369 3.79 3.15 22.61
CA PRO A 369 5.20 3.31 22.97
C PRO A 369 6.04 2.18 22.38
N MET A 370 7.15 2.49 21.74
CA MET A 370 8.19 1.56 21.31
C MET A 370 9.53 2.31 21.29
N ASP A 371 10.64 1.58 21.18
CA ASP A 371 11.99 2.16 21.28
C ASP A 371 12.45 2.63 19.88
N GLY A 372 11.65 3.51 19.28
CA GLY A 372 11.78 4.04 17.91
C GLY A 372 10.42 4.44 17.30
N ASP A 373 10.37 4.71 16.00
CA ASP A 373 9.19 5.20 15.28
C ASP A 373 8.91 4.44 13.98
N VAL A 374 7.62 4.18 13.69
CA VAL A 374 7.20 3.73 12.34
C VAL A 374 7.06 4.96 11.46
N ILE A 375 7.96 5.08 10.48
CA ILE A 375 8.07 6.24 9.60
C ILE A 375 7.03 6.15 8.48
N ALA A 376 6.96 5.02 7.78
CA ALA A 376 6.16 4.85 6.57
C ALA A 376 5.43 3.50 6.55
N ALA A 377 4.22 3.43 6.00
CA ALA A 377 3.44 2.17 5.99
C ALA A 377 2.28 2.13 4.99
N LYS A 378 1.88 0.92 4.58
CA LYS A 378 0.69 0.65 3.77
C LYS A 378 -0.07 -0.58 4.26
N THR A 379 -1.36 -0.43 4.55
CA THR A 379 -2.28 -1.56 4.79
C THR A 379 -2.96 -2.06 3.52
N GLY A 380 -3.33 -3.34 3.50
CA GLY A 380 -4.25 -3.95 2.54
C GLY A 380 -5.31 -4.84 3.20
N PHE A 381 -6.41 -5.08 2.48
CA PHE A 381 -7.42 -6.08 2.79
C PHE A 381 -8.20 -6.47 1.53
N VAL A 382 -8.19 -7.76 1.20
CA VAL A 382 -9.25 -8.50 0.48
C VAL A 382 -9.56 -9.77 1.28
N ASN A 383 -10.58 -10.54 0.92
CA ASN A 383 -10.95 -11.74 1.69
C ASN A 383 -9.81 -12.80 1.66
N GLU A 384 -9.12 -12.86 0.52
CA GLU A 384 -8.09 -13.82 0.17
C GLU A 384 -6.72 -13.47 0.79
N SER A 385 -6.47 -12.20 1.08
CA SER A 385 -5.26 -11.74 1.79
C SER A 385 -5.40 -11.70 3.31
N GLY A 386 -6.65 -11.65 3.81
CA GLY A 386 -6.95 -11.14 5.15
C GLY A 386 -6.44 -9.70 5.34
N CYS A 387 -6.32 -9.24 6.58
CA CYS A 387 -5.66 -7.96 6.87
C CYS A 387 -4.14 -8.13 6.76
N CYS A 388 -3.51 -7.34 5.90
CA CYS A 388 -2.08 -7.30 5.66
C CYS A 388 -1.53 -5.87 5.79
N ALA A 389 -0.22 -5.75 6.00
CA ALA A 389 0.48 -4.48 5.92
C ALA A 389 1.98 -4.65 5.69
N VAL A 390 2.58 -3.61 5.10
CA VAL A 390 4.02 -3.37 5.07
C VAL A 390 4.31 -2.05 5.80
N SER A 391 5.40 -1.99 6.55
CA SER A 391 5.84 -0.76 7.23
C SER A 391 7.36 -0.70 7.37
N TYR A 392 7.90 0.51 7.33
CA TYR A 392 9.27 0.89 7.58
C TYR A 392 9.39 1.58 8.95
N TYR A 393 10.40 1.19 9.72
CA TYR A 393 10.63 1.57 11.11
C TYR A 393 12.09 1.94 11.34
N GLU A 394 12.31 2.97 12.17
CA GLU A 394 13.62 3.41 12.64
C GLU A 394 13.67 3.23 14.17
N SER A 395 14.70 2.58 14.70
CA SER A 395 14.90 2.42 16.15
C SER A 395 15.52 3.67 16.79
N ASP A 396 15.38 3.83 18.10
CA ASP A 396 16.11 4.84 18.90
C ASP A 396 17.65 4.68 18.80
N THR A 397 18.13 3.54 18.30
CA THR A 397 19.55 3.26 18.04
C THR A 397 20.00 3.63 16.62
N GLY A 398 19.11 4.17 15.79
CA GLY A 398 19.38 4.56 14.40
C GLY A 398 19.48 3.38 13.43
N LYS A 399 18.76 2.29 13.72
CA LYS A 399 18.68 1.12 12.83
C LYS A 399 17.35 1.06 12.09
N HIS A 400 17.38 0.45 10.92
CA HIS A 400 16.33 0.54 9.91
C HIS A 400 15.71 -0.82 9.62
N TYR A 401 14.38 -0.92 9.68
CA TYR A 401 13.67 -2.19 9.57
C TYR A 401 12.44 -2.11 8.67
N ILE A 402 12.20 -3.17 7.88
CA ILE A 402 10.92 -3.39 7.21
C ILE A 402 10.24 -4.62 7.80
N CYS A 403 9.00 -4.44 8.24
CA CYS A 403 8.11 -5.52 8.63
C CYS A 403 6.96 -5.63 7.61
N VAL A 404 6.72 -6.85 7.11
CA VAL A 404 5.51 -7.20 6.35
C VAL A 404 4.74 -8.25 7.13
N THR A 405 3.41 -8.13 7.20
CA THR A 405 2.54 -9.19 7.73
C THR A 405 1.34 -9.43 6.84
N GLY A 406 0.88 -10.69 6.80
CA GLY A 406 -0.22 -11.14 5.94
C GLY A 406 -1.20 -12.07 6.66
N ASN A 407 -2.44 -12.09 6.19
CA ASN A 407 -3.52 -12.95 6.68
C ASN A 407 -3.71 -12.88 8.21
N SER A 408 -3.92 -11.66 8.73
CA SER A 408 -4.51 -11.43 10.04
C SER A 408 -6.03 -11.27 9.93
N PHE A 409 -6.77 -11.71 10.94
CA PHE A 409 -8.23 -11.58 10.99
C PHE A 409 -8.73 -10.16 11.36
N SER A 410 -7.84 -9.21 11.65
CA SER A 410 -8.24 -7.86 12.06
C SER A 410 -7.16 -6.82 11.79
N SER A 411 -7.54 -5.69 11.19
CA SER A 411 -6.63 -4.58 10.90
C SER A 411 -5.95 -4.01 12.15
N TRP A 412 -6.63 -3.99 13.30
CA TRP A 412 -6.00 -3.62 14.57
C TRP A 412 -4.99 -4.66 15.05
N ARG A 413 -5.21 -5.95 14.75
CA ARG A 413 -4.25 -7.00 15.09
C ARG A 413 -3.01 -6.94 14.20
N THR A 414 -3.14 -6.61 12.92
CA THR A 414 -2.00 -6.24 12.05
C THR A 414 -1.13 -5.15 12.69
N ILE A 415 -1.73 -4.06 13.21
CA ILE A 415 -0.96 -3.01 13.93
C ILE A 415 -0.25 -3.55 15.18
N TYR A 416 -0.95 -4.35 16.01
CA TYR A 416 -0.35 -4.93 17.21
C TYR A 416 0.73 -5.98 16.90
N ASP A 417 0.64 -6.66 15.76
CA ASP A 417 1.62 -7.64 15.32
C ASP A 417 2.93 -6.94 14.94
N HIS A 418 2.88 -5.85 14.14
CA HIS A 418 4.06 -5.01 13.86
C HIS A 418 4.66 -4.42 15.14
N LEU A 419 3.83 -3.85 16.03
CA LEU A 419 4.27 -3.34 17.35
C LEU A 419 4.95 -4.44 18.20
N SER A 420 4.45 -5.68 18.14
CA SER A 420 5.03 -6.81 18.86
C SER A 420 6.32 -7.30 18.21
N VAL A 421 6.46 -7.21 16.88
CA VAL A 421 7.68 -7.54 16.15
C VAL A 421 8.79 -6.58 16.55
N TYR A 422 8.60 -5.27 16.36
CA TYR A 422 9.64 -4.26 16.64
C TYR A 422 10.11 -4.32 18.10
N ARG A 423 9.21 -4.14 19.07
CA ARG A 423 9.53 -4.24 20.51
C ARG A 423 10.23 -5.53 20.97
N SER A 424 10.16 -6.62 20.19
CA SER A 424 10.73 -7.91 20.57
C SER A 424 12.04 -8.23 19.85
N LEU A 425 12.39 -7.51 18.78
CA LEU A 425 13.42 -7.92 17.82
C LEU A 425 14.37 -6.79 17.36
N THR A 426 14.03 -5.50 17.52
CA THR A 426 14.80 -4.37 16.97
C THR A 426 15.57 -3.58 18.05
N TYR A 427 16.43 -4.26 18.80
CA TYR A 427 17.26 -3.67 19.87
C TYR A 427 18.64 -3.18 19.36
#